data_AF-K2FAL5-F1
#
_entry.id   AF-K2FAL5-F1
#
_cell.length_a   1.000
_cell.length_b   1.000
_cell.length_c   1.000
_cell.angle_alpha   90.00
_cell.angle_beta   90.00
_cell.angle_gamma   90.00
#
_symmetry.space_group_name_H-M   'P 1'
#
loop_
_entity.id
_entity.type
_entity.pdbx_description
1 polymer ?
#
loop_
_entity_poly.entity_id
_entity_poly.type
_entity_poly.pdbx_seq_one_letter_code
_entity_poly.pdbx_strand_id
1 'polypeptide(L)'
;MLSIKKNTISENKHSNILTLILTLFSIISIRTFLDNFAYPNTDNTFFPTERFVHFYLYFFSVFLSLSLLLYFLTKKSFSSVFNFLLKPFSLILLIPLIDLTLSGKATDALKYVPVSTNELFAVFLKLIDPLSGQGITIGQHIIFFFMMLFMAFFVFKNSDSLLKVFLLPFFSYVIIFAYAIIPSIIVMLSFDGSIQGIGTVDAYNKLLQQSWLSNTTTGVELLNKVFIQLNSMHEIFMSRFFWLMATLQIIIILLLANKTKLNLLKKFLDSKKILLLVIVALSGTVINQELFGNISLHNPINYTTLSVFIAVIALCFWKNMLMINAKVFDENFSKKEITAINIVSSLLIIFGALTLNRTVVILFIVIQSGYYLYTTHLSRDWEIPIIKPLIFGVISILISMSGFFLASPDQRIFAFPIKAITTIGLFVTIISIIIQASHRKKRIS
;
A
#
# COMPACT_ATOMS: atom_id res chain seq x y z
N MET A 1 -2.02 49.16 -29.90
CA MET A 1 -1.43 48.74 -28.61
C MET A 1 -2.57 48.17 -27.74
N LEU A 2 -2.95 46.92 -28.00
CA LEU A 2 -4.07 46.25 -27.32
C LEU A 2 -3.57 45.66 -26.01
N SER A 3 -3.89 46.33 -24.90
CA SER A 3 -3.70 45.85 -23.54
C SER A 3 -4.53 44.58 -23.35
N ILE A 4 -3.91 43.42 -23.58
CA ILE A 4 -4.42 42.13 -23.12
C ILE A 4 -4.45 42.20 -21.60
N LYS A 5 -5.63 42.47 -21.03
CA LYS A 5 -5.92 42.27 -19.61
C LYS A 5 -5.47 40.84 -19.28
N LYS A 6 -4.37 40.72 -18.54
CA LYS A 6 -4.05 39.50 -17.78
C LYS A 6 -5.26 39.25 -16.89
N ASN A 7 -6.16 38.39 -17.35
CA ASN A 7 -7.11 37.73 -16.46
C ASN A 7 -6.24 37.02 -15.44
N THR A 8 -6.14 37.63 -14.25
CA THR A 8 -5.75 36.99 -13.01
C THR A 8 -6.75 35.86 -12.80
N ILE A 9 -6.47 34.73 -13.44
CA ILE A 9 -7.08 33.44 -13.12
C ILE A 9 -6.97 33.34 -11.61
N SER A 10 -8.13 33.40 -10.98
CA SER A 10 -8.35 33.45 -9.55
C SER A 10 -7.33 32.58 -8.82
N GLU A 11 -6.69 33.17 -7.80
CA GLU A 11 -5.80 32.47 -6.89
C GLU A 11 -6.44 31.14 -6.52
N ASN A 12 -5.77 30.08 -6.98
CA ASN A 12 -6.27 28.72 -6.97
C ASN A 12 -6.81 28.39 -5.59
N LYS A 13 -8.12 28.14 -5.51
CA LYS A 13 -8.74 27.45 -4.37
C LYS A 13 -8.06 26.09 -4.29
N HIS A 14 -6.98 26.00 -3.53
CA HIS A 14 -6.23 24.77 -3.32
C HIS A 14 -7.22 23.72 -2.87
N SER A 15 -7.49 22.74 -3.74
CA SER A 15 -8.40 21.66 -3.42
C SER A 15 -7.88 20.96 -2.17
N ASN A 16 -8.78 20.74 -1.23
CA ASN A 16 -8.45 20.03 -0.01
C ASN A 16 -8.01 18.61 -0.40
N ILE A 17 -6.85 18.16 0.08
CA ILE A 17 -6.34 16.80 -0.15
C ILE A 17 -7.36 15.74 0.23
N LEU A 18 -8.17 15.99 1.26
CA LEU A 18 -9.27 15.12 1.64
C LEU A 18 -10.29 14.99 0.51
N THR A 19 -10.66 16.10 -0.14
CA THR A 19 -11.56 16.06 -1.30
C THR A 19 -10.94 15.28 -2.45
N LEU A 20 -9.64 15.47 -2.74
CA LEU A 20 -8.94 14.70 -3.77
C LEU A 20 -8.99 13.19 -3.49
N ILE A 21 -8.69 12.78 -2.25
CA ILE A 21 -8.72 11.38 -1.82
C ILE A 21 -10.16 10.84 -1.92
N LEU A 22 -11.15 11.54 -1.37
CA LEU A 22 -12.54 11.09 -1.41
C LEU A 22 -13.03 10.95 -2.86
N THR A 23 -12.77 11.93 -3.73
CA THR A 23 -13.15 11.85 -5.15
C THR A 23 -12.49 10.65 -5.84
N LEU A 24 -11.18 10.43 -5.63
CA LEU A 24 -10.48 9.29 -6.22
C LEU A 24 -11.08 7.96 -5.75
N PHE A 25 -11.29 7.82 -4.45
CA PHE A 25 -11.84 6.60 -3.86
C PHE A 25 -13.28 6.38 -4.32
N SER A 26 -14.09 7.43 -4.48
CA SER A 26 -15.43 7.33 -5.06
C SER A 26 -15.42 6.88 -6.52
N ILE A 27 -14.50 7.40 -7.35
CA ILE A 27 -14.32 6.93 -8.73
C ILE A 27 -14.01 5.42 -8.72
N ILE A 28 -13.10 4.98 -7.85
CA ILE A 28 -12.76 3.56 -7.73
C ILE A 28 -13.96 2.74 -7.23
N SER A 29 -14.72 3.22 -6.23
CA SER A 29 -15.92 2.53 -5.74
C SER A 29 -16.94 2.31 -6.85
N ILE A 30 -17.25 3.36 -7.63
CA ILE A 30 -18.22 3.26 -8.73
C ILE A 30 -17.66 2.35 -9.82
N ARG A 31 -16.36 2.43 -10.12
CA ARG A 31 -15.72 1.54 -11.09
C ARG A 31 -15.88 0.07 -10.69
N THR A 32 -15.53 -0.26 -9.45
CA THR A 32 -15.63 -1.59 -8.86
C THR A 32 -17.08 -2.11 -8.89
N PHE A 33 -18.06 -1.24 -8.61
CA PHE A 33 -19.47 -1.58 -8.74
C PHE A 33 -19.88 -1.88 -10.20
N LEU A 34 -19.45 -1.06 -11.16
CA LEU A 34 -19.72 -1.28 -12.59
C LEU A 34 -19.05 -2.56 -13.12
N ASP A 35 -17.84 -2.88 -12.66
CA ASP A 35 -17.18 -4.15 -13.01
C ASP A 35 -17.99 -5.35 -12.50
N ASN A 36 -18.51 -5.30 -11.28
CA ASN A 36 -19.38 -6.37 -10.77
C ASN A 36 -20.65 -6.53 -11.60
N PHE A 37 -21.25 -5.42 -11.99
CA PHE A 37 -22.46 -5.44 -12.81
C PHE A 37 -22.17 -5.97 -14.22
N ALA A 38 -21.03 -5.59 -14.81
CA ALA A 38 -20.64 -6.02 -16.14
C ALA A 38 -20.13 -7.48 -16.19
N TYR A 39 -19.55 -7.98 -15.10
CA TYR A 39 -18.84 -9.27 -15.05
C TYR A 39 -19.30 -10.17 -13.88
N PRO A 40 -20.59 -10.55 -13.82
CA PRO A 40 -21.18 -11.27 -12.68
C PRO A 40 -20.63 -12.71 -12.49
N ASN A 41 -19.90 -13.24 -13.47
CA ASN A 41 -19.37 -14.62 -13.42
C ASN A 41 -18.10 -14.77 -12.58
N THR A 42 -17.50 -13.68 -12.09
CA THR A 42 -16.18 -13.76 -11.45
C THR A 42 -16.20 -13.88 -9.94
N ASP A 43 -17.23 -13.38 -9.28
CA ASP A 43 -17.52 -13.58 -7.86
C ASP A 43 -19.03 -13.43 -7.71
N ASN A 44 -19.67 -14.15 -6.78
CA ASN A 44 -21.06 -13.87 -6.41
C ASN A 44 -21.22 -12.35 -6.12
N THR A 45 -22.45 -11.83 -6.11
CA THR A 45 -22.82 -10.38 -6.11
C THR A 45 -22.01 -9.37 -5.29
N PHE A 46 -21.14 -9.77 -4.36
CA PHE A 46 -20.19 -8.93 -3.64
C PHE A 46 -18.76 -9.48 -3.69
N PHE A 47 -17.78 -8.59 -3.88
CA PHE A 47 -16.36 -8.96 -3.83
C PHE A 47 -15.95 -9.46 -2.45
N PRO A 48 -15.07 -10.48 -2.37
CA PRO A 48 -14.33 -10.77 -1.16
C PRO A 48 -13.52 -9.52 -0.74
N THR A 49 -13.31 -9.35 0.57
CA THR A 49 -12.68 -8.14 1.14
C THR A 49 -11.27 -7.92 0.56
N GLU A 50 -10.58 -9.01 0.28
CA GLU A 50 -9.25 -9.08 -0.32
C GLU A 50 -9.24 -8.41 -1.70
N ARG A 51 -10.20 -8.75 -2.56
CA ARG A 51 -10.33 -8.17 -3.90
C ARG A 51 -10.71 -6.70 -3.85
N PHE A 52 -11.57 -6.33 -2.90
CA PHE A 52 -11.88 -4.92 -2.65
C PHE A 52 -10.62 -4.13 -2.29
N VAL A 53 -9.83 -4.58 -1.32
CA VAL A 53 -8.59 -3.89 -0.91
C VAL A 53 -7.58 -3.82 -2.07
N HIS A 54 -7.42 -4.92 -2.81
CA HIS A 54 -6.54 -4.99 -3.96
C HIS A 54 -6.91 -3.95 -5.03
N PHE A 55 -8.17 -3.88 -5.45
CA PHE A 55 -8.62 -2.95 -6.49
C PHE A 55 -8.33 -1.49 -6.12
N TYR A 56 -8.59 -1.08 -4.87
CA TYR A 56 -8.29 0.27 -4.43
C TYR A 56 -6.81 0.59 -4.45
N LEU A 57 -5.98 -0.32 -3.96
CA LEU A 57 -4.53 -0.12 -3.93
C LEU A 57 -3.93 -0.13 -5.34
N TYR A 58 -4.44 -0.98 -6.24
CA TYR A 58 -4.06 -1.00 -7.66
C TYR A 58 -4.31 0.35 -8.32
N PHE A 59 -5.57 0.81 -8.35
CA PHE A 59 -5.93 2.07 -9.01
C PHE A 59 -5.28 3.28 -8.34
N PHE A 60 -5.15 3.28 -7.02
CA PHE A 60 -4.45 4.34 -6.29
C PHE A 60 -2.97 4.40 -6.69
N SER A 61 -2.28 3.26 -6.79
CA SER A 61 -0.88 3.18 -7.21
C SER A 61 -0.69 3.61 -8.67
N VAL A 62 -1.61 3.24 -9.57
CA VAL A 62 -1.58 3.72 -10.98
C VAL A 62 -1.75 5.24 -11.03
N PHE A 63 -2.71 5.79 -10.27
CA PHE A 63 -2.93 7.24 -10.19
C PHE A 63 -1.67 7.99 -9.69
N LEU A 64 -1.02 7.49 -8.65
CA LEU A 64 0.22 8.07 -8.13
C LEU A 64 1.39 7.97 -9.12
N SER A 65 1.51 6.84 -9.84
CA SER A 65 2.52 6.64 -10.89
C SER A 65 2.38 7.65 -12.03
N LEU A 66 1.16 7.81 -12.55
CA LEU A 66 0.85 8.79 -13.59
C LEU A 66 1.05 10.22 -13.09
N SER A 67 0.73 10.49 -11.82
CA SER A 67 0.99 11.80 -11.20
C SER A 67 2.48 12.12 -11.13
N LEU A 68 3.32 11.15 -10.75
CA LEU A 68 4.77 11.31 -10.74
C LEU A 68 5.30 11.57 -12.16
N LEU A 69 4.83 10.82 -13.16
CA LEU A 69 5.20 11.03 -14.56
C LEU A 69 4.84 12.44 -15.05
N LEU A 70 3.60 12.88 -14.81
CA LEU A 70 3.16 14.23 -15.15
C LEU A 70 3.98 15.31 -14.41
N TYR A 71 4.29 15.10 -13.14
CA TYR A 71 5.17 15.99 -12.38
C TYR A 71 6.57 16.06 -13.03
N PHE A 72 7.17 14.93 -13.41
CA PHE A 72 8.52 14.93 -14.00
C PHE A 72 8.58 15.67 -15.33
N LEU A 73 7.56 15.53 -16.18
CA LEU A 73 7.49 16.18 -17.49
C LEU A 73 7.17 17.68 -17.38
N THR A 74 6.20 18.05 -16.54
CA THR A 74 5.68 19.43 -16.47
C THR A 74 6.28 20.30 -15.36
N LYS A 75 6.86 19.68 -14.32
CA LYS A 75 7.32 20.33 -13.08
C LYS A 75 6.25 21.17 -12.37
N LYS A 76 4.96 20.97 -12.68
CA LYS A 76 3.86 21.63 -11.98
C LYS A 76 3.68 21.03 -10.59
N SER A 77 3.13 21.82 -9.66
CA SER A 77 2.87 21.34 -8.30
C SER A 77 1.94 20.13 -8.29
N PHE A 78 2.15 19.19 -7.36
CA PHE A 78 1.30 18.00 -7.24
C PHE A 78 -0.18 18.33 -7.05
N SER A 79 -0.51 19.45 -6.40
CA SER A 79 -1.90 19.93 -6.30
C SER A 79 -2.50 20.19 -7.69
N SER A 80 -1.76 20.83 -8.60
CA SER A 80 -2.22 21.04 -9.98
C SER A 80 -2.30 19.72 -10.76
N VAL A 81 -1.29 18.86 -10.61
CA VAL A 81 -1.25 17.54 -11.28
C VAL A 81 -2.42 16.65 -10.85
N PHE A 82 -2.68 16.51 -9.54
CA PHE A 82 -3.79 15.70 -9.03
C PHE A 82 -5.15 16.23 -9.47
N ASN A 83 -5.37 17.56 -9.35
CA ASN A 83 -6.63 18.18 -9.79
C ASN A 83 -6.88 17.99 -11.28
N PHE A 84 -5.82 18.03 -12.10
CA PHE A 84 -5.93 17.72 -13.51
C PHE A 84 -6.22 16.24 -13.72
N LEU A 85 -5.37 15.35 -13.21
CA LEU A 85 -5.39 13.91 -13.48
C LEU A 85 -6.70 13.23 -13.04
N LEU A 86 -7.37 13.73 -12.00
CA LEU A 86 -8.68 13.20 -11.59
C LEU A 86 -9.71 13.21 -12.74
N LYS A 87 -9.66 14.20 -13.64
CA LYS A 87 -10.61 14.34 -14.75
C LYS A 87 -10.45 13.25 -15.82
N PRO A 88 -9.27 13.03 -16.44
CA PRO A 88 -9.10 11.89 -17.32
C PRO A 88 -9.19 10.56 -16.55
N PHE A 89 -8.81 10.50 -15.28
CA PHE A 89 -8.93 9.27 -14.50
C PHE A 89 -10.39 8.86 -14.26
N SER A 90 -11.36 9.78 -14.22
CA SER A 90 -12.78 9.40 -14.14
C SER A 90 -13.29 8.70 -15.41
N LEU A 91 -12.57 8.77 -16.54
CA LEU A 91 -12.91 8.02 -17.75
C LEU A 91 -12.85 6.51 -17.55
N ILE A 92 -12.14 6.01 -16.52
CA ILE A 92 -12.11 4.57 -16.23
C ILE A 92 -13.52 4.02 -15.94
N LEU A 93 -14.47 4.86 -15.52
CA LEU A 93 -15.86 4.49 -15.31
C LEU A 93 -16.56 4.04 -16.60
N LEU A 94 -16.08 4.49 -17.76
CA LEU A 94 -16.67 4.17 -19.05
C LEU A 94 -16.23 2.80 -19.58
N ILE A 95 -15.13 2.23 -19.09
CA ILE A 95 -14.60 0.96 -19.61
C ILE A 95 -15.65 -0.17 -19.49
N PRO A 96 -16.27 -0.46 -18.32
CA PRO A 96 -17.23 -1.57 -18.24
C PRO A 96 -18.45 -1.32 -19.13
N LEU A 97 -18.84 -0.04 -19.29
CA LEU A 97 -19.95 0.35 -20.15
C LEU A 97 -19.63 0.12 -21.62
N ILE A 98 -18.42 0.50 -22.08
CA ILE A 98 -17.95 0.26 -23.45
C ILE A 98 -17.80 -1.23 -23.72
N ASP A 99 -17.26 -1.98 -22.76
CA ASP A 99 -17.10 -3.42 -22.91
C ASP A 99 -18.47 -4.11 -23.03
N LEU A 100 -19.45 -3.75 -22.20
CA LEU A 100 -20.82 -4.25 -22.30
C LEU A 100 -21.48 -3.94 -23.65
N THR A 101 -21.30 -2.72 -24.17
CA THR A 101 -21.94 -2.31 -25.44
C THR A 101 -21.29 -2.96 -26.67
N LEU A 102 -19.96 -3.11 -26.67
CA LEU A 102 -19.24 -3.62 -27.84
C LEU A 102 -19.19 -5.14 -27.92
N SER A 103 -19.06 -5.83 -26.79
CA SER A 103 -18.82 -7.28 -26.81
C SER A 103 -20.12 -8.11 -26.78
N GLY A 104 -21.26 -7.54 -26.40
CA GLY A 104 -22.57 -8.21 -26.36
C GLY A 104 -22.66 -9.41 -25.40
N LYS A 105 -21.56 -9.78 -24.73
CA LYS A 105 -21.42 -10.82 -23.73
C LYS A 105 -20.51 -10.28 -22.62
N ALA A 106 -20.66 -10.79 -21.40
CA ALA A 106 -19.71 -10.47 -20.33
C ALA A 106 -18.31 -10.92 -20.79
N THR A 107 -17.43 -9.95 -21.10
CA THR A 107 -16.00 -10.23 -21.31
C THR A 107 -15.39 -10.71 -20.01
N ASP A 108 -14.27 -11.43 -20.09
CA ASP A 108 -13.51 -11.77 -18.90
C ASP A 108 -13.07 -10.48 -18.18
N ALA A 109 -13.22 -10.45 -16.85
CA ALA A 109 -12.81 -9.32 -16.03
C ALA A 109 -11.31 -9.00 -16.18
N LEU A 110 -10.88 -7.86 -15.64
CA LEU A 110 -9.47 -7.46 -15.48
C LEU A 110 -8.61 -8.64 -15.02
N LYS A 111 -7.66 -9.08 -15.88
CA LYS A 111 -6.71 -10.15 -15.59
C LYS A 111 -5.28 -9.64 -15.74
N TYR A 112 -4.38 -10.17 -14.91
CA TYR A 112 -2.95 -10.02 -15.13
C TYR A 112 -2.53 -10.80 -16.38
N VAL A 113 -1.52 -10.29 -17.07
CA VAL A 113 -1.01 -10.90 -18.29
C VAL A 113 0.15 -11.84 -17.91
N PRO A 114 -0.04 -13.17 -18.05
CA PRO A 114 1.05 -14.11 -17.83
C PRO A 114 2.06 -13.99 -18.96
N VAL A 115 3.33 -13.83 -18.61
CA VAL A 115 4.42 -13.59 -19.56
C VAL A 115 5.59 -14.50 -19.18
N SER A 116 6.10 -15.24 -20.15
CA SER A 116 7.35 -16.00 -19.98
C SER A 116 8.57 -15.08 -20.20
N THR A 117 9.72 -15.40 -19.62
CA THR A 117 10.93 -14.56 -19.70
C THR A 117 11.34 -14.27 -21.15
N ASN A 118 11.16 -15.25 -22.04
CA ASN A 118 11.57 -15.16 -23.45
C ASN A 118 10.57 -14.39 -24.32
N GLU A 119 9.34 -14.15 -23.83
CA GLU A 119 8.27 -13.51 -24.60
C GLU A 119 7.98 -12.07 -24.16
N LEU A 120 8.71 -11.54 -23.16
CA LEU A 120 8.41 -10.24 -22.54
C LEU A 120 8.31 -9.11 -23.57
N PHE A 121 9.29 -9.01 -24.47
CA PHE A 121 9.28 -7.99 -25.51
C PHE A 121 8.16 -8.20 -26.55
N ALA A 122 7.88 -9.46 -26.92
CA ALA A 122 6.81 -9.78 -27.85
C ALA A 122 5.42 -9.42 -27.27
N VAL A 123 5.19 -9.73 -25.99
CA VAL A 123 3.96 -9.35 -25.28
C VAL A 123 3.89 -7.83 -25.09
N PHE A 124 5.00 -7.15 -24.82
CA PHE A 124 5.05 -5.69 -24.77
C PHE A 124 4.64 -5.02 -26.09
N LEU A 125 4.96 -5.60 -27.25
CA LEU A 125 4.48 -5.04 -28.52
C LEU A 125 3.03 -5.43 -28.81
N LYS A 126 2.64 -6.67 -28.49
CA LYS A 126 1.32 -7.22 -28.79
C LYS A 126 0.20 -6.60 -27.93
N LEU A 127 0.50 -6.19 -26.70
CA LEU A 127 -0.46 -5.59 -25.78
C LEU A 127 -0.88 -4.16 -26.19
N ILE A 128 -0.22 -3.57 -27.19
CA ILE A 128 -0.68 -2.33 -27.84
C ILE A 128 -1.86 -2.62 -28.79
N ASP A 129 -1.93 -3.82 -29.37
CA ASP A 129 -2.96 -4.20 -30.31
C ASP A 129 -4.27 -4.53 -29.58
N PRO A 130 -5.34 -3.71 -29.77
CA PRO A 130 -6.64 -3.93 -29.11
C PRO A 130 -7.33 -5.23 -29.52
N LEU A 131 -6.90 -5.86 -30.62
CA LEU A 131 -7.46 -7.11 -31.13
C LEU A 131 -6.69 -8.35 -30.67
N SER A 132 -5.58 -8.16 -29.94
CA SER A 132 -4.68 -9.25 -29.54
C SER A 132 -5.28 -10.26 -28.54
N GLY A 133 -6.36 -9.87 -27.84
CA GLY A 133 -7.07 -10.72 -26.87
C GLY A 133 -6.27 -11.06 -25.61
N GLN A 134 -5.16 -10.36 -25.31
CA GLN A 134 -4.24 -10.72 -24.22
C GLN A 134 -4.70 -10.27 -22.83
N GLY A 135 -5.98 -10.43 -22.50
CA GLY A 135 -6.51 -10.09 -21.16
C GLY A 135 -6.74 -8.59 -20.91
N ILE A 136 -6.61 -7.75 -21.94
CA ILE A 136 -7.00 -6.34 -21.93
C ILE A 136 -8.20 -6.17 -22.85
N THR A 137 -9.26 -5.53 -22.34
CA THR A 137 -10.51 -5.36 -23.09
C THR A 137 -10.40 -4.21 -24.11
N ILE A 138 -11.29 -4.19 -25.11
CA ILE A 138 -11.33 -3.10 -26.11
C ILE A 138 -11.64 -1.77 -25.42
N GLY A 139 -12.56 -1.75 -24.44
CA GLY A 139 -12.87 -0.57 -23.65
C GLY A 139 -11.66 -0.02 -22.89
N GLN A 140 -10.81 -0.89 -22.35
CA GLN A 140 -9.55 -0.48 -21.72
C GLN A 140 -8.61 0.23 -22.69
N HIS A 141 -8.43 -0.30 -23.92
CA HIS A 141 -7.59 0.33 -24.93
C HIS A 141 -8.11 1.71 -25.34
N ILE A 142 -9.42 1.82 -25.62
CA ILE A 142 -10.07 3.08 -26.02
C ILE A 142 -9.90 4.14 -24.93
N ILE A 143 -10.22 3.79 -23.68
CA ILE A 143 -10.12 4.75 -22.57
C ILE A 143 -8.67 5.11 -22.24
N PHE A 144 -7.75 4.15 -22.30
CA PHE A 144 -6.33 4.44 -22.14
C PHE A 144 -5.85 5.44 -23.20
N PHE A 145 -6.21 5.26 -24.47
CA PHE A 145 -5.90 6.21 -25.54
C PHE A 145 -6.44 7.62 -25.25
N PHE A 146 -7.70 7.76 -24.82
CA PHE A 146 -8.25 9.06 -24.45
C PHE A 146 -7.55 9.69 -23.24
N MET A 147 -7.27 8.90 -22.20
CA MET A 147 -6.48 9.37 -21.05
C MET A 147 -5.11 9.89 -21.50
N MET A 148 -4.44 9.19 -22.40
CA MET A 148 -3.16 9.61 -22.96
C MET A 148 -3.28 10.94 -23.72
N LEU A 149 -4.32 11.10 -24.53
CA LEU A 149 -4.58 12.34 -25.28
C LEU A 149 -4.78 13.54 -24.33
N PHE A 150 -5.59 13.38 -23.28
CA PHE A 150 -5.81 14.45 -22.29
C PHE A 150 -4.51 14.79 -21.54
N MET A 151 -3.76 13.78 -21.11
CA MET A 151 -2.48 14.01 -20.44
C MET A 151 -1.46 14.66 -21.38
N ALA A 152 -1.41 14.27 -22.66
CA ALA A 152 -0.54 14.86 -23.67
C ALA A 152 -0.86 16.33 -23.89
N PHE A 153 -2.15 16.68 -23.95
CA PHE A 153 -2.60 18.06 -24.00
C PHE A 153 -2.18 18.87 -22.76
N PHE A 154 -2.26 18.28 -21.57
CA PHE A 154 -1.78 18.92 -20.34
C PHE A 154 -0.27 19.12 -20.35
N VAL A 155 0.52 18.15 -20.81
CA VAL A 155 1.98 18.30 -20.96
C VAL A 155 2.32 19.37 -22.00
N PHE A 156 1.63 19.38 -23.15
CA PHE A 156 1.80 20.39 -24.19
C PHE A 156 1.54 21.81 -23.68
N LYS A 157 0.47 22.01 -22.88
CA LYS A 157 0.15 23.33 -22.30
C LYS A 157 1.10 23.78 -21.20
N ASN A 158 1.79 22.85 -20.53
CA ASN A 158 2.58 23.14 -19.33
C ASN A 158 4.07 22.88 -19.50
N SER A 159 4.53 22.52 -20.70
CA SER A 159 5.93 22.30 -21.02
C SER A 159 6.25 22.81 -22.42
N ASP A 160 7.43 23.40 -22.58
CA ASP A 160 7.87 23.98 -23.85
C ASP A 160 8.46 22.94 -24.82
N SER A 161 8.32 21.64 -24.52
CA SER A 161 9.01 20.57 -25.24
C SER A 161 8.04 19.56 -25.83
N LEU A 162 7.93 19.53 -27.16
CA LEU A 162 7.17 18.51 -27.89
C LEU A 162 7.68 17.09 -27.62
N LEU A 163 8.98 16.91 -27.39
CA LEU A 163 9.55 15.61 -27.02
C LEU A 163 8.89 15.05 -25.76
N LYS A 164 8.60 15.88 -24.76
CA LYS A 164 7.90 15.44 -23.53
C LYS A 164 6.47 14.98 -23.81
N VAL A 165 5.81 15.56 -24.81
CA VAL A 165 4.46 15.15 -25.23
C VAL A 165 4.51 13.77 -25.87
N PHE A 166 5.53 13.48 -26.68
CA PHE A 166 5.72 12.15 -27.29
C PHE A 166 6.21 11.08 -26.31
N LEU A 167 7.07 11.45 -25.35
CA LEU A 167 7.57 10.53 -24.32
C LEU A 167 6.46 10.09 -23.35
N LEU A 168 5.43 10.91 -23.17
CA LEU A 168 4.35 10.63 -22.22
C LEU A 168 3.58 9.33 -22.57
N PRO A 169 3.01 9.13 -23.78
CA PRO A 169 2.44 7.85 -24.21
C PRO A 169 3.33 6.65 -23.97
N PHE A 170 4.61 6.77 -24.34
CA PHE A 170 5.57 5.68 -24.15
C PHE A 170 5.73 5.31 -22.67
N PHE A 171 6.02 6.27 -21.79
CA PHE A 171 6.21 5.97 -20.37
C PHE A 171 4.94 5.58 -19.65
N SER A 172 3.78 6.14 -20.01
CA SER A 172 2.50 5.69 -19.46
C SER A 172 2.19 4.25 -19.87
N TYR A 173 2.49 3.88 -21.11
CA TYR A 173 2.36 2.50 -21.57
C TYR A 173 3.27 1.56 -20.78
N VAL A 174 4.55 1.93 -20.60
CA VAL A 174 5.51 1.16 -19.79
C VAL A 174 5.01 0.98 -18.35
N ILE A 175 4.43 2.03 -17.74
CA ILE A 175 3.84 1.93 -16.38
C ILE A 175 2.70 0.91 -16.36
N ILE A 176 1.71 1.03 -17.25
CA ILE A 176 0.55 0.13 -17.25
C ILE A 176 0.97 -1.31 -17.58
N PHE A 177 1.88 -1.49 -18.54
CA PHE A 177 2.43 -2.80 -18.85
C PHE A 177 3.12 -3.43 -17.64
N ALA A 178 4.00 -2.69 -16.96
CA ALA A 178 4.69 -3.17 -15.77
C ALA A 178 3.70 -3.61 -14.67
N TYR A 179 2.60 -2.88 -14.48
CA TYR A 179 1.54 -3.24 -13.55
C TYR A 179 0.79 -4.51 -13.98
N ALA A 180 0.51 -4.66 -15.29
CA ALA A 180 -0.23 -5.81 -15.83
C ALA A 180 0.55 -7.13 -15.76
N ILE A 181 1.88 -7.10 -15.67
CA ILE A 181 2.74 -8.30 -15.65
C ILE A 181 3.41 -8.59 -14.31
N ILE A 182 3.01 -7.93 -13.21
CA ILE A 182 3.64 -8.09 -11.88
C ILE A 182 3.80 -9.57 -11.46
N PRO A 183 2.77 -10.44 -11.54
CA PRO A 183 2.93 -11.86 -11.18
C PRO A 183 4.06 -12.54 -11.96
N SER A 184 4.19 -12.22 -13.25
CA SER A 184 5.25 -12.73 -14.11
C SER A 184 6.63 -12.23 -13.68
N ILE A 185 6.76 -10.94 -13.33
CA ILE A 185 8.02 -10.37 -12.81
C ILE A 185 8.46 -11.10 -11.53
N ILE A 186 7.52 -11.43 -10.63
CA ILE A 186 7.85 -12.12 -9.39
C ILE A 186 8.37 -13.52 -9.67
N VAL A 187 7.73 -14.26 -10.59
CA VAL A 187 8.23 -15.58 -11.02
C VAL A 187 9.64 -15.46 -11.60
N MET A 188 9.89 -14.47 -12.48
CA MET A 188 11.20 -14.24 -13.07
C MET A 188 12.29 -13.94 -12.03
N LEU A 189 11.96 -13.24 -10.94
CA LEU A 189 12.89 -12.93 -9.86
C LEU A 189 13.07 -14.07 -8.84
N SER A 190 12.13 -15.02 -8.79
CA SER A 190 12.13 -16.09 -7.77
C SER A 190 12.90 -17.33 -8.18
N PHE A 191 13.10 -17.54 -9.48
CA PHE A 191 13.70 -18.76 -10.01
C PHE A 191 14.89 -18.41 -10.90
N ASP A 192 16.04 -19.03 -10.61
CA ASP A 192 17.33 -18.79 -11.28
C ASP A 192 17.42 -19.37 -12.71
N GLY A 193 16.35 -19.24 -13.51
CA GLY A 193 16.29 -19.79 -14.87
C GLY A 193 16.05 -21.31 -14.94
N SER A 194 15.92 -21.99 -13.80
CA SER A 194 15.67 -23.44 -13.71
C SER A 194 14.23 -23.86 -14.03
N ILE A 195 13.32 -22.92 -14.29
CA ILE A 195 11.95 -23.23 -14.74
C ILE A 195 11.90 -23.48 -16.24
N GLN A 196 12.71 -24.41 -16.75
CA GLN A 196 12.47 -24.94 -18.08
C GLN A 196 11.30 -25.93 -17.98
N GLY A 197 10.12 -25.54 -18.47
CA GLY A 197 8.97 -26.44 -18.65
C GLY A 197 7.78 -26.29 -17.70
N ILE A 198 7.81 -25.38 -16.72
CA ILE A 198 6.60 -25.03 -15.92
C ILE A 198 6.06 -23.69 -16.41
N GLY A 199 4.75 -23.61 -16.69
CA GLY A 199 4.12 -22.36 -17.10
C GLY A 199 4.22 -21.28 -16.03
N THR A 200 4.30 -19.99 -16.42
CA THR A 200 4.42 -18.86 -15.49
C THR A 200 3.31 -18.85 -14.43
N VAL A 201 2.08 -19.20 -14.82
CA VAL A 201 0.93 -19.26 -13.91
C VAL A 201 1.11 -20.36 -12.85
N ASP A 202 1.58 -21.54 -13.25
CA ASP A 202 1.80 -22.66 -12.32
C ASP A 202 2.96 -22.38 -11.36
N ALA A 203 4.04 -21.79 -11.87
CA ALA A 203 5.16 -21.34 -11.06
C ALA A 203 4.72 -20.29 -10.02
N TYR A 204 3.88 -19.34 -10.43
CA TYR A 204 3.31 -18.34 -9.53
C TYR A 204 2.39 -18.97 -8.46
N ASN A 205 1.51 -19.89 -8.86
CA ASN A 205 0.63 -20.61 -7.92
C ASN A 205 1.43 -21.42 -6.90
N LYS A 206 2.53 -22.05 -7.33
CA LYS A 206 3.45 -22.76 -6.43
C LYS A 206 4.10 -21.82 -5.42
N LEU A 207 4.52 -20.62 -5.83
CA LEU A 207 5.06 -19.60 -4.90
C LEU A 207 4.02 -19.18 -3.86
N LEU A 208 2.76 -18.97 -4.28
CA LEU A 208 1.67 -18.64 -3.35
C LEU A 208 1.44 -19.75 -2.33
N GLN A 209 1.36 -21.00 -2.78
CA GLN A 209 1.15 -22.16 -1.91
C GLN A 209 2.31 -22.38 -0.92
N GLN A 210 3.54 -22.07 -1.32
CA GLN A 210 4.74 -22.15 -0.48
C GLN A 210 4.93 -20.94 0.46
N SER A 211 4.03 -19.95 0.42
CA SER A 211 4.11 -18.74 1.22
C SER A 211 3.27 -18.84 2.50
N TRP A 212 3.48 -17.93 3.46
CA TRP A 212 2.66 -17.81 4.66
C TRP A 212 1.18 -17.48 4.38
N LEU A 213 0.83 -17.11 3.16
CA LEU A 213 -0.57 -16.90 2.77
C LEU A 213 -1.37 -18.21 2.83
N SER A 214 -0.73 -19.36 2.60
CA SER A 214 -1.40 -20.66 2.72
C SER A 214 -1.97 -20.84 4.12
N ASN A 215 -1.19 -20.53 5.16
CA ASN A 215 -1.56 -20.59 6.57
C ASN A 215 -2.75 -19.70 6.94
N THR A 216 -2.97 -18.60 6.22
CA THR A 216 -4.07 -17.66 6.53
C THR A 216 -5.42 -18.08 5.97
N THR A 217 -5.46 -19.09 5.09
CA THR A 217 -6.65 -19.47 4.32
C THR A 217 -7.14 -20.89 4.59
N THR A 218 -6.44 -21.66 5.43
CA THR A 218 -6.74 -23.06 5.78
C THR A 218 -8.02 -23.27 6.60
N GLY A 219 -8.66 -22.21 7.10
CA GLY A 219 -9.91 -22.31 7.88
C GLY A 219 -11.22 -22.33 7.06
N VAL A 220 -11.15 -22.31 5.72
CA VAL A 220 -12.31 -22.15 4.81
C VAL A 220 -12.67 -23.47 4.10
N GLU A 221 -12.60 -24.61 4.79
CA GLU A 221 -12.64 -25.95 4.18
C GLU A 221 -14.03 -26.45 3.74
N LEU A 222 -15.12 -25.76 4.05
CA LEU A 222 -16.42 -26.42 4.12
C LEU A 222 -17.36 -26.24 2.91
N LEU A 223 -16.90 -26.32 1.64
CA LEU A 223 -17.68 -26.89 0.50
C LEU A 223 -17.17 -26.59 -0.93
N ASN A 224 -16.15 -25.74 -1.16
CA ASN A 224 -15.63 -25.56 -2.53
C ASN A 224 -14.21 -24.97 -2.61
N LYS A 225 -13.36 -25.70 -3.34
CA LYS A 225 -12.37 -25.25 -4.34
C LYS A 225 -11.09 -24.55 -3.85
N VAL A 226 -9.99 -25.30 -3.87
CA VAL A 226 -8.58 -24.85 -3.96
C VAL A 226 -8.40 -23.58 -4.84
N PHE A 227 -9.19 -23.45 -5.91
CA PHE A 227 -9.22 -22.26 -6.77
C PHE A 227 -9.61 -20.95 -6.05
N ILE A 228 -10.62 -20.97 -5.18
CA ILE A 228 -11.06 -19.80 -4.41
C ILE A 228 -9.96 -19.38 -3.43
N GLN A 229 -9.25 -20.37 -2.87
CA GLN A 229 -8.12 -20.16 -1.99
C GLN A 229 -6.97 -19.47 -2.73
N LEU A 230 -6.58 -19.97 -3.91
CA LEU A 230 -5.52 -19.38 -4.73
C LEU A 230 -5.84 -17.96 -5.18
N ASN A 231 -7.07 -17.70 -5.62
CA ASN A 231 -7.50 -16.34 -5.97
C ASN A 231 -7.38 -15.41 -4.76
N SER A 232 -7.87 -15.82 -3.59
CA SER A 232 -7.75 -15.01 -2.37
C SER A 232 -6.29 -14.74 -1.99
N MET A 233 -5.41 -15.75 -2.07
CA MET A 233 -3.97 -15.55 -1.85
C MET A 233 -3.37 -14.55 -2.84
N HIS A 234 -3.74 -14.66 -4.12
CA HIS A 234 -3.31 -13.72 -5.16
C HIS A 234 -3.76 -12.29 -4.83
N GLU A 235 -5.04 -12.08 -4.53
CA GLU A 235 -5.60 -10.76 -4.20
C GLU A 235 -4.90 -10.14 -2.97
N ILE A 236 -4.66 -10.92 -1.91
CA ILE A 236 -3.95 -10.47 -0.71
C ILE A 236 -2.50 -10.09 -1.05
N PHE A 237 -1.80 -10.95 -1.80
CA PHE A 237 -0.43 -10.69 -2.19
C PHE A 237 -0.31 -9.42 -3.05
N MET A 238 -1.16 -9.28 -4.07
CA MET A 238 -1.15 -8.10 -4.94
C MET A 238 -1.51 -6.84 -4.16
N SER A 239 -2.44 -6.92 -3.20
CA SER A 239 -2.71 -5.83 -2.26
C SER A 239 -1.46 -5.39 -1.51
N ARG A 240 -0.69 -6.34 -0.96
CA ARG A 240 0.57 -6.04 -0.25
C ARG A 240 1.58 -5.34 -1.15
N PHE A 241 1.74 -5.85 -2.37
CA PHE A 241 2.63 -5.26 -3.37
C PHE A 241 2.24 -3.82 -3.70
N PHE A 242 0.97 -3.57 -4.03
CA PHE A 242 0.50 -2.22 -4.35
C PHE A 242 0.52 -1.28 -3.16
N TRP A 243 0.29 -1.79 -1.95
CA TRP A 243 0.45 -0.98 -0.75
C TRP A 243 1.89 -0.47 -0.58
N LEU A 244 2.90 -1.33 -0.79
CA LEU A 244 4.31 -0.92 -0.75
C LEU A 244 4.62 0.10 -1.86
N MET A 245 4.12 -0.14 -3.07
CA MET A 245 4.30 0.78 -4.20
C MET A 245 3.68 2.15 -3.92
N ALA A 246 2.42 2.20 -3.47
CA ALA A 246 1.75 3.45 -3.11
C ALA A 246 2.48 4.18 -1.98
N THR A 247 2.94 3.46 -0.95
CA THR A 247 3.71 4.04 0.16
C THR A 247 5.00 4.66 -0.33
N LEU A 248 5.77 3.95 -1.17
CA LEU A 248 7.00 4.45 -1.77
C LEU A 248 6.73 5.69 -2.64
N GLN A 249 5.69 5.65 -3.47
CA GLN A 249 5.30 6.77 -4.32
C GLN A 249 4.88 8.00 -3.51
N ILE A 250 4.14 7.84 -2.43
CA ILE A 250 3.81 8.94 -1.51
C ILE A 250 5.07 9.53 -0.88
N ILE A 251 6.03 8.69 -0.45
CA ILE A 251 7.31 9.17 0.07
C ILE A 251 8.07 9.99 -0.99
N ILE A 252 8.11 9.52 -2.25
CA ILE A 252 8.72 10.24 -3.37
C ILE A 252 7.99 11.56 -3.65
N ILE A 253 6.67 11.57 -3.62
CA ILE A 253 5.86 12.78 -3.81
C ILE A 253 6.16 13.80 -2.71
N LEU A 254 6.23 13.37 -1.44
CA LEU A 254 6.59 14.24 -0.32
C LEU A 254 8.03 14.77 -0.45
N LEU A 255 8.99 13.93 -0.86
CA LEU A 255 10.37 14.30 -1.16
C LEU A 255 10.47 15.40 -2.23
N LEU A 256 9.69 15.26 -3.30
CA LEU A 256 9.69 16.19 -4.44
C LEU A 256 8.88 17.46 -4.16
N ALA A 257 7.81 17.38 -3.36
CA ALA A 257 6.95 18.52 -3.04
C ALA A 257 7.63 19.51 -2.07
N ASN A 258 8.28 19.02 -1.01
CA ASN A 258 8.94 19.89 -0.02
C ASN A 258 10.03 19.16 0.78
N LYS A 259 11.28 19.25 0.31
CA LYS A 259 12.45 18.63 0.98
C LYS A 259 12.63 19.10 2.42
N THR A 260 12.42 20.39 2.71
CA THR A 260 12.59 20.96 4.06
C THR A 260 11.59 20.37 5.05
N LYS A 261 10.31 20.28 4.67
CA LYS A 261 9.27 19.68 5.51
C LYS A 261 9.51 18.19 5.72
N LEU A 262 10.00 17.46 4.72
CA LEU A 262 10.36 16.07 4.92
C LEU A 262 11.53 15.89 5.89
N ASN A 263 12.56 16.76 5.81
CA ASN A 263 13.66 16.70 6.76
C ASN A 263 13.18 16.95 8.20
N LEU A 264 12.19 17.82 8.39
CA LEU A 264 11.52 17.97 9.69
C LEU A 264 10.78 16.68 10.08
N LEU A 265 9.99 16.09 9.18
CA LEU A 265 9.29 14.82 9.43
C LEU A 265 10.24 13.68 9.82
N LYS A 266 11.43 13.61 9.19
CA LYS A 266 12.48 12.63 9.50
C LYS A 266 13.04 12.79 10.91
N LYS A 267 13.09 14.01 11.46
CA LYS A 267 13.55 14.23 12.85
C LYS A 267 12.65 13.56 13.89
N PHE A 268 11.38 13.33 13.55
CA PHE A 268 10.43 12.62 14.42
C PHE A 268 10.45 11.10 14.25
N LEU A 269 11.22 10.62 13.27
CA LEU A 269 11.40 9.21 12.99
C LEU A 269 12.61 8.72 13.82
N ASP A 270 12.32 8.39 15.08
CA ASP A 270 13.33 7.83 16.01
C ASP A 270 13.71 6.42 15.56
N SER A 271 14.72 6.34 14.69
CA SER A 271 15.15 5.10 14.03
C SER A 271 15.54 4.02 15.03
N LYS A 272 16.06 4.38 16.20
CA LYS A 272 16.42 3.44 17.27
C LYS A 272 15.19 2.75 17.85
N LYS A 273 14.11 3.51 18.09
CA LYS A 273 12.84 2.95 18.58
C LYS A 273 12.16 2.10 17.52
N ILE A 274 12.15 2.54 16.27
CA ILE A 274 11.60 1.73 15.18
C ILE A 274 12.37 0.42 15.04
N LEU A 275 13.71 0.47 15.08
CA LEU A 275 14.55 -0.73 15.06
C LEU A 275 14.23 -1.67 16.23
N LEU A 276 14.06 -1.14 17.45
CA LEU A 276 13.66 -1.95 18.60
C LEU A 276 12.30 -2.64 18.37
N LEU A 277 11.29 -1.91 17.88
CA LEU A 277 9.97 -2.47 17.59
C LEU A 277 10.04 -3.52 16.47
N VAL A 278 10.90 -3.33 15.48
CA VAL A 278 11.16 -4.32 14.43
C VAL A 278 11.80 -5.58 15.01
N ILE A 279 12.79 -5.45 15.90
CA ILE A 279 13.41 -6.61 16.57
C ILE A 279 12.37 -7.37 17.39
N VAL A 280 11.52 -6.68 18.14
CA VAL A 280 10.41 -7.28 18.92
C VAL A 280 9.39 -7.96 18.00
N ALA A 281 9.10 -7.38 16.84
CA ALA A 281 8.21 -7.99 15.85
C ALA A 281 8.83 -9.28 15.28
N LEU A 282 10.11 -9.23 14.91
CA LEU A 282 10.86 -10.37 14.38
C LEU A 282 11.04 -11.49 15.40
N SER A 283 11.18 -11.20 16.69
CA SER A 283 11.23 -12.25 17.72
C SER A 283 9.96 -13.09 17.72
N GLY A 284 8.80 -12.48 17.44
CA GLY A 284 7.55 -13.21 17.24
C GLY A 284 7.60 -14.21 16.10
N THR A 285 8.12 -13.78 14.95
CA THR A 285 8.30 -14.65 13.77
C THR A 285 9.30 -15.77 14.03
N VAL A 286 10.38 -15.50 14.77
CA VAL A 286 11.36 -16.53 15.18
C VAL A 286 10.72 -17.56 16.11
N ILE A 287 9.96 -17.12 17.13
CA ILE A 287 9.20 -18.04 18.01
C ILE A 287 8.26 -18.92 17.20
N ASN A 288 7.62 -18.36 16.15
CA ASN A 288 6.76 -19.14 15.28
C ASN A 288 7.52 -20.24 14.52
N GLN A 289 8.71 -19.91 14.00
CA GLN A 289 9.58 -20.85 13.31
C GLN A 289 10.02 -22.00 14.23
N GLU A 290 10.33 -21.71 15.48
CA GLU A 290 10.73 -22.74 16.46
C GLU A 290 9.58 -23.73 16.75
N LEU A 291 8.32 -23.27 16.79
CA LEU A 291 7.18 -24.11 17.13
C LEU A 291 6.59 -24.87 15.94
N PHE A 292 6.52 -24.24 14.76
CA PHE A 292 5.80 -24.79 13.60
C PHE A 292 6.72 -25.16 12.44
N GLY A 293 8.03 -25.03 12.59
CA GLY A 293 9.01 -25.49 11.61
C GLY A 293 9.44 -24.40 10.61
N ASN A 294 10.11 -24.85 9.55
CA ASN A 294 10.98 -23.98 8.76
C ASN A 294 10.21 -22.93 7.94
N ILE A 295 10.57 -21.67 8.15
CA ILE A 295 10.07 -20.53 7.41
C ILE A 295 10.95 -20.34 6.17
N SER A 296 10.38 -20.46 4.95
CA SER A 296 11.13 -20.15 3.73
C SER A 296 11.18 -18.63 3.48
N LEU A 297 12.19 -17.96 4.05
CA LEU A 297 12.43 -16.53 3.76
C LEU A 297 12.89 -16.28 2.32
N HIS A 298 13.30 -17.34 1.60
CA HIS A 298 13.65 -17.28 0.18
C HIS A 298 12.45 -16.96 -0.73
N ASN A 299 11.22 -17.18 -0.26
CA ASN A 299 10.03 -16.86 -1.05
C ASN A 299 9.77 -15.34 -1.03
N PRO A 300 9.80 -14.63 -2.18
CA PRO A 300 9.61 -13.18 -2.20
C PRO A 300 8.22 -12.72 -1.74
N ILE A 301 7.22 -13.62 -1.75
CA ILE A 301 5.90 -13.36 -1.18
C ILE A 301 5.99 -13.19 0.34
N ASN A 302 6.78 -14.01 1.02
CA ASN A 302 7.03 -13.89 2.46
C ASN A 302 7.81 -12.61 2.77
N TYR A 303 8.82 -12.28 1.95
CA TYR A 303 9.57 -11.03 2.08
C TYR A 303 8.67 -9.78 1.92
N THR A 304 7.79 -9.78 0.93
CA THR A 304 6.81 -8.72 0.70
C THR A 304 5.88 -8.58 1.91
N THR A 305 5.42 -9.70 2.46
CA THR A 305 4.57 -9.74 3.66
C THR A 305 5.26 -9.14 4.87
N LEU A 306 6.51 -9.55 5.12
CA LEU A 306 7.33 -9.00 6.21
C LEU A 306 7.60 -7.50 6.03
N SER A 307 7.84 -7.06 4.80
CA SER A 307 8.07 -5.66 4.45
C SER A 307 6.85 -4.79 4.75
N VAL A 308 5.64 -5.24 4.37
CA VAL A 308 4.40 -4.54 4.72
C VAL A 308 4.25 -4.48 6.24
N PHE A 309 4.42 -5.61 6.93
CA PHE A 309 4.28 -5.69 8.37
C PHE A 309 5.19 -4.71 9.12
N ILE A 310 6.49 -4.69 8.77
CA ILE A 310 7.48 -3.77 9.35
C ILE A 310 7.12 -2.31 9.04
N ALA A 311 6.74 -2.01 7.79
CA ALA A 311 6.37 -0.66 7.39
C ALA A 311 5.11 -0.16 8.13
N VAL A 312 4.11 -1.02 8.34
CA VAL A 312 2.92 -0.70 9.13
C VAL A 312 3.28 -0.41 10.58
N ILE A 313 4.17 -1.21 11.22
CA ILE A 313 4.68 -0.92 12.57
C ILE A 313 5.37 0.45 12.62
N ALA A 314 6.24 0.73 11.65
CA ALA A 314 6.96 2.00 11.58
C ALA A 314 5.99 3.19 11.42
N LEU A 315 4.98 3.07 10.55
CA LEU A 315 3.94 4.09 10.36
C LEU A 315 3.08 4.27 11.62
N CYS A 316 2.71 3.17 12.28
CA CYS A 316 1.98 3.15 13.53
C CYS A 316 2.73 3.95 14.61
N PHE A 317 4.01 3.67 14.79
CA PHE A 317 4.86 4.38 15.75
C PHE A 317 5.04 5.85 15.35
N TRP A 318 5.35 6.10 14.08
CA TRP A 318 5.60 7.45 13.56
C TRP A 318 4.38 8.36 13.72
N LYS A 319 3.17 7.90 13.34
CA LYS A 319 1.92 8.65 13.54
C LYS A 319 1.73 9.06 14.99
N ASN A 320 1.96 8.13 15.94
CA ASN A 320 1.83 8.44 17.36
C ASN A 320 2.87 9.47 17.82
N MET A 321 4.11 9.39 17.33
CA MET A 321 5.14 10.41 17.59
C MET A 321 4.79 11.78 17.02
N LEU A 322 4.11 11.85 15.87
CA LEU A 322 3.60 13.11 15.32
C LEU A 322 2.57 13.75 16.28
N MET A 323 1.66 12.97 16.84
CA MET A 323 0.65 13.47 17.78
C MET A 323 1.25 13.98 19.10
N ILE A 324 2.22 13.26 19.67
CA ILE A 324 2.89 13.69 20.93
C ILE A 324 3.58 15.05 20.74
N ASN A 325 4.21 15.25 19.57
CA ASN A 325 5.00 16.43 19.29
C ASN A 325 4.19 17.52 18.55
N ALA A 326 2.86 17.47 18.59
CA ALA A 326 1.99 18.41 17.88
C ALA A 326 2.34 19.88 18.14
N LYS A 327 2.77 20.25 19.35
CA LYS A 327 3.22 21.62 19.67
C LYS A 327 4.40 22.10 18.82
N VAL A 328 5.39 21.23 18.58
CA VAL A 328 6.56 21.54 17.72
C VAL A 328 6.14 21.59 16.24
N PHE A 329 5.09 20.85 15.88
CA PHE A 329 4.50 20.90 14.55
C PHE A 329 3.75 22.20 14.29
N ASP A 330 3.00 22.73 15.26
CA ASP A 330 2.20 23.95 15.08
C ASP A 330 3.06 25.18 14.71
N GLU A 331 4.34 25.19 15.09
CA GLU A 331 5.29 26.25 14.71
C GLU A 331 5.75 26.15 13.24
N ASN A 332 5.77 24.95 12.65
CA ASN A 332 6.41 24.68 11.36
C ASN A 332 5.45 24.22 10.26
N PHE A 333 4.25 23.77 10.64
CA PHE A 333 3.23 23.23 9.76
C PHE A 333 1.90 23.90 10.04
N SER A 334 1.14 24.16 8.98
CA SER A 334 -0.24 24.62 9.19
C SER A 334 -1.09 23.47 9.75
N LYS A 335 -2.10 23.80 10.56
CA LYS A 335 -3.08 22.81 11.08
C LYS A 335 -3.69 21.93 9.98
N LYS A 336 -3.93 22.50 8.79
CA LYS A 336 -4.42 21.77 7.60
C LYS A 336 -3.43 20.71 7.12
N GLU A 337 -2.13 21.01 7.11
CA GLU A 337 -1.08 20.05 6.72
C GLU A 337 -0.91 18.93 7.74
N ILE A 338 -0.94 19.24 9.04
CA ILE A 338 -0.87 18.22 10.09
C ILE A 338 -2.08 17.28 9.96
N THR A 339 -3.27 17.83 9.73
CA THR A 339 -4.49 17.07 9.52
C THR A 339 -4.37 16.17 8.28
N ALA A 340 -3.85 16.70 7.17
CA ALA A 340 -3.58 15.93 5.96
C ALA A 340 -2.61 14.76 6.19
N ILE A 341 -1.47 15.01 6.86
CA ILE A 341 -0.47 13.97 7.18
C ILE A 341 -1.09 12.89 8.07
N ASN A 342 -1.90 13.28 9.06
CA ASN A 342 -2.60 12.34 9.92
C ASN A 342 -3.63 11.49 9.17
N ILE A 343 -4.38 12.08 8.24
CA ILE A 343 -5.34 11.36 7.39
C ILE A 343 -4.60 10.37 6.49
N VAL A 344 -3.57 10.82 5.77
CA VAL A 344 -2.79 9.97 4.84
C VAL A 344 -2.10 8.83 5.58
N SER A 345 -1.44 9.11 6.70
CA SER A 345 -0.80 8.05 7.51
C SER A 345 -1.83 7.06 8.07
N SER A 346 -3.01 7.52 8.49
CA SER A 346 -4.08 6.64 8.97
C SER A 346 -4.62 5.74 7.86
N LEU A 347 -4.83 6.29 6.65
CA LEU A 347 -5.24 5.49 5.50
C LEU A 347 -4.17 4.44 5.15
N LEU A 348 -2.89 4.81 5.14
CA LEU A 348 -1.81 3.85 4.92
C LEU A 348 -1.78 2.75 5.99
N ILE A 349 -1.95 3.09 7.27
CA ILE A 349 -2.03 2.09 8.34
C ILE A 349 -3.23 1.16 8.15
N ILE A 350 -4.42 1.71 7.86
CA ILE A 350 -5.65 0.92 7.68
C ILE A 350 -5.51 -0.02 6.49
N PHE A 351 -5.17 0.49 5.31
CA PHE A 351 -5.01 -0.34 4.12
C PHE A 351 -3.89 -1.37 4.30
N GLY A 352 -2.76 -0.96 4.90
CA GLY A 352 -1.63 -1.86 5.14
C GLY A 352 -1.99 -3.00 6.07
N ALA A 353 -2.66 -2.67 7.19
CA ALA A 353 -3.16 -3.68 8.13
C ALA A 353 -4.18 -4.62 7.44
N LEU A 354 -5.13 -4.09 6.66
CA LEU A 354 -6.13 -4.89 5.95
C LEU A 354 -5.52 -5.88 4.93
N THR A 355 -4.29 -5.65 4.46
CA THR A 355 -3.57 -6.63 3.63
C THR A 355 -2.92 -7.77 4.43
N LEU A 356 -2.84 -7.65 5.76
CA LEU A 356 -2.33 -8.68 6.67
C LEU A 356 -3.46 -9.61 7.11
N ASN A 357 -3.14 -10.66 7.85
CA ASN A 357 -4.17 -11.56 8.36
C ASN A 357 -5.04 -10.90 9.44
N ARG A 358 -6.24 -11.43 9.64
CA ARG A 358 -7.26 -10.87 10.54
C ARG A 358 -6.78 -10.75 11.98
N THR A 359 -6.04 -11.73 12.48
CA THR A 359 -5.50 -11.72 13.85
C THR A 359 -4.52 -10.57 14.04
N VAL A 360 -3.61 -10.36 13.07
CA VAL A 360 -2.67 -9.24 13.07
C VAL A 360 -3.39 -7.89 12.99
N VAL A 361 -4.46 -7.77 12.19
CA VAL A 361 -5.30 -6.55 12.16
C VAL A 361 -5.86 -6.21 13.53
N ILE A 362 -6.46 -7.19 14.22
CA ILE A 362 -7.04 -7.00 15.55
C ILE A 362 -5.95 -6.56 16.53
N LEU A 363 -4.78 -7.21 16.51
CA LEU A 363 -3.65 -6.84 17.36
C LEU A 363 -3.16 -5.42 17.04
N PHE A 364 -3.11 -5.00 15.78
CA PHE A 364 -2.77 -3.62 15.42
C PHE A 364 -3.78 -2.59 15.97
N ILE A 365 -5.07 -2.90 16.00
CA ILE A 365 -6.08 -2.03 16.62
C ILE A 365 -5.78 -1.89 18.12
N VAL A 366 -5.49 -3.00 18.82
CA VAL A 366 -5.14 -2.95 20.25
C VAL A 366 -3.82 -2.21 20.49
N ILE A 367 -2.81 -2.41 19.65
CA ILE A 367 -1.53 -1.69 19.68
C ILE A 367 -1.76 -0.18 19.52
N GLN A 368 -2.60 0.24 18.57
CA GLN A 368 -2.94 1.66 18.39
C GLN A 368 -3.66 2.25 19.60
N SER A 369 -4.61 1.52 20.18
CA SER A 369 -5.26 1.91 21.43
C SER A 369 -4.26 2.04 22.58
N GLY A 370 -3.32 1.10 22.70
CA GLY A 370 -2.24 1.16 23.68
C GLY A 370 -1.34 2.37 23.48
N TYR A 371 -0.95 2.69 22.24
CA TYR A 371 -0.18 3.90 21.95
C TYR A 371 -1.00 5.17 22.24
N TYR A 372 -2.29 5.19 21.94
CA TYR A 372 -3.13 6.32 22.31
C TYR A 372 -3.13 6.53 23.83
N LEU A 373 -3.34 5.48 24.63
CA LEU A 373 -3.23 5.57 26.09
C LEU A 373 -1.85 6.04 26.55
N TYR A 374 -0.77 5.55 25.93
CA TYR A 374 0.61 5.97 26.20
C TYR A 374 0.86 7.46 25.89
N THR A 375 0.11 8.06 24.97
CA THR A 375 0.35 9.41 24.46
C THR A 375 -0.62 10.48 24.98
N THR A 376 -1.81 10.08 25.43
CA THR A 376 -2.83 11.01 25.94
C THR A 376 -2.36 11.80 27.16
N HIS A 377 -2.97 12.99 27.35
CA HIS A 377 -2.71 13.89 28.46
C HIS A 377 -2.87 13.21 29.83
N LEU A 378 -3.83 12.28 29.96
CA LEU A 378 -4.01 11.49 31.17
C LEU A 378 -2.70 10.83 31.61
N SER A 379 -1.96 10.23 30.67
CA SER A 379 -0.66 9.62 30.98
C SER A 379 0.46 10.65 31.25
N ARG A 380 0.32 11.89 30.76
CA ARG A 380 1.35 12.93 30.91
C ARG A 380 1.53 13.32 32.37
N ASP A 381 0.42 13.31 33.12
CA ASP A 381 0.35 13.71 34.52
C ASP A 381 0.32 12.52 35.49
N TRP A 382 0.44 11.28 34.98
CA TRP A 382 0.62 10.13 35.86
C TRP A 382 1.96 10.27 36.58
N GLU A 383 1.86 10.62 37.86
CA GLU A 383 2.99 10.74 38.80
C GLU A 383 3.72 9.41 38.97
N ILE A 384 3.06 8.28 38.66
CA ILE A 384 3.59 6.93 38.82
C ILE A 384 4.53 6.59 37.63
N PRO A 385 5.86 6.54 37.85
CA PRO A 385 6.84 6.36 36.78
C PRO A 385 6.79 4.97 36.11
N ILE A 386 6.10 4.01 36.72
CA ILE A 386 6.07 2.60 36.29
C ILE A 386 5.02 2.33 35.20
N ILE A 387 3.94 3.12 35.13
CA ILE A 387 2.81 2.79 34.24
C ILE A 387 3.19 2.92 32.76
N LYS A 388 3.96 3.95 32.38
CA LYS A 388 4.42 4.14 31.00
C LYS A 388 5.30 2.99 30.49
N PRO A 389 6.36 2.58 31.22
CA PRO A 389 7.10 1.37 30.91
C PRO A 389 6.23 0.12 30.79
N LEU A 390 5.26 -0.06 31.70
CA LEU A 390 4.37 -1.22 31.68
C LEU A 390 3.49 -1.26 30.42
N ILE A 391 2.87 -0.13 30.05
CA ILE A 391 2.08 -0.01 28.81
C ILE A 391 2.96 -0.31 27.59
N PHE A 392 4.19 0.21 27.56
CA PHE A 392 5.12 -0.05 26.47
C PHE A 392 5.54 -1.53 26.40
N GLY A 393 5.70 -2.20 27.55
CA GLY A 393 5.90 -3.65 27.64
C GLY A 393 4.73 -4.44 27.06
N VAL A 394 3.49 -4.06 27.40
CA VAL A 394 2.27 -4.69 26.83
C VAL A 394 2.20 -4.48 25.31
N ILE A 395 2.45 -3.27 24.83
CA ILE A 395 2.50 -2.99 23.38
C ILE A 395 3.55 -3.85 22.69
N SER A 396 4.71 -4.05 23.32
CA SER A 396 5.79 -4.86 22.78
C SER A 396 5.43 -6.35 22.71
N ILE A 397 4.74 -6.87 23.74
CA ILE A 397 4.15 -8.23 23.68
C ILE A 397 3.22 -8.34 22.48
N LEU A 398 2.29 -7.39 22.31
CA LEU A 398 1.34 -7.43 21.20
C LEU A 398 2.02 -7.35 19.83
N ILE A 399 3.08 -6.56 19.69
CA ILE A 399 3.87 -6.48 18.45
C ILE A 399 4.57 -7.81 18.17
N SER A 400 5.14 -8.46 19.19
CA SER A 400 5.72 -9.80 19.03
C SER A 400 4.64 -10.84 18.72
N MET A 401 3.45 -10.76 19.32
CA MET A 401 2.33 -11.63 18.98
C MET A 401 1.89 -11.44 17.53
N SER A 402 1.84 -10.20 17.03
CA SER A 402 1.53 -9.93 15.63
C SER A 402 2.58 -10.55 14.70
N GLY A 403 3.87 -10.47 15.04
CA GLY A 403 4.93 -11.10 14.26
C GLY A 403 4.85 -12.63 14.25
N PHE A 404 4.40 -13.22 15.35
CA PHE A 404 4.12 -14.66 15.44
C PHE A 404 2.94 -15.07 14.56
N PHE A 405 1.79 -14.40 14.71
CA PHE A 405 0.58 -14.72 13.95
C PHE A 405 0.69 -14.39 12.47
N LEU A 406 1.61 -13.51 12.07
CA LEU A 406 1.90 -13.22 10.66
C LEU A 406 2.26 -14.49 9.86
N ALA A 407 3.07 -15.37 10.45
CA ALA A 407 3.55 -16.60 9.82
C ALA A 407 2.82 -17.86 10.31
N SER A 408 2.14 -17.79 11.46
CA SER A 408 1.56 -18.97 12.13
C SER A 408 0.47 -19.68 11.32
N PRO A 409 0.50 -21.03 11.23
CA PRO A 409 -0.66 -21.81 10.78
C PRO A 409 -1.82 -21.78 11.78
N ASP A 410 -1.54 -21.63 13.08
CA ASP A 410 -2.58 -21.50 14.10
C ASP A 410 -2.80 -20.01 14.42
N GLN A 411 -3.98 -19.51 14.07
CA GLN A 411 -4.38 -18.11 14.26
C GLN A 411 -5.07 -17.83 15.61
N ARG A 412 -5.19 -18.83 16.49
CA ARG A 412 -5.78 -18.68 17.83
C ARG A 412 -4.80 -18.00 18.77
N ILE A 413 -5.26 -17.01 19.53
CA ILE A 413 -4.42 -16.21 20.45
C ILE A 413 -3.65 -17.10 21.46
N PHE A 414 -4.26 -18.20 21.93
CA PHE A 414 -3.64 -19.14 22.87
C PHE A 414 -2.46 -19.95 22.30
N ALA A 415 -2.24 -19.94 20.98
CA ALA A 415 -1.08 -20.57 20.36
C ALA A 415 0.23 -19.83 20.69
N PHE A 416 0.16 -18.56 21.10
CA PHE A 416 1.35 -17.81 21.49
C PHE A 416 1.88 -18.24 22.87
N PRO A 417 3.17 -18.61 23.01
CA PRO A 417 3.69 -19.14 24.27
C PRO A 417 3.62 -18.14 25.44
N ILE A 418 3.02 -18.55 26.55
CA ILE A 418 2.92 -17.72 27.78
C ILE A 418 4.31 -17.34 28.32
N LYS A 419 5.30 -18.22 28.18
CA LYS A 419 6.70 -17.93 28.55
C LYS A 419 7.29 -16.77 27.75
N ALA A 420 6.92 -16.62 26.47
CA ALA A 420 7.37 -15.50 25.65
C ALA A 420 6.72 -14.18 26.08
N ILE A 421 5.43 -14.19 26.45
CA ILE A 421 4.71 -13.02 26.98
C ILE A 421 5.45 -12.42 28.18
N THR A 422 5.73 -13.26 29.18
CA THR A 422 6.38 -12.82 30.41
C THR A 422 7.81 -12.32 30.15
N THR A 423 8.59 -13.05 29.36
CA THR A 423 9.98 -12.70 29.04
C THR A 423 10.08 -11.37 28.28
N ILE A 424 9.33 -11.21 27.18
CA ILE A 424 9.36 -10.00 26.35
C ILE A 424 8.82 -8.80 27.12
N GLY A 425 7.69 -8.98 27.82
CA GLY A 425 7.06 -7.93 28.63
C GLY A 425 7.99 -7.39 29.71
N LEU A 426 8.58 -8.27 30.51
CA LEU A 426 9.51 -7.87 31.58
C LEU A 426 10.76 -7.21 31.02
N PHE A 427 11.38 -7.81 30.00
CA PHE A 427 12.61 -7.30 29.39
C PHE A 427 12.44 -5.87 28.86
N VAL A 428 11.40 -5.64 28.04
CA VAL A 428 11.17 -4.30 27.46
C VAL A 428 10.74 -3.28 28.51
N THR A 429 9.98 -3.70 29.52
CA THR A 429 9.58 -2.83 30.64
C THR A 429 10.82 -2.38 31.43
N ILE A 430 11.72 -3.30 31.78
CA ILE A 430 12.96 -3.00 32.51
C ILE A 430 13.85 -2.05 31.72
N ILE A 431 14.08 -2.34 30.43
CA ILE A 431 14.86 -1.46 29.54
C ILE A 431 14.26 -0.05 29.49
N SER A 432 12.94 0.04 29.39
CA SER A 432 12.23 1.32 29.35
C SER A 432 12.41 2.11 30.65
N ILE A 433 12.41 1.45 31.81
CA ILE A 433 12.69 2.07 33.12
C ILE A 433 14.13 2.61 33.15
N ILE A 434 15.11 1.81 32.72
CA ILE A 434 16.53 2.20 32.71
C ILE A 434 16.76 3.43 31.83
N ILE A 435 16.17 3.45 30.62
CA ILE A 435 16.28 4.58 29.69
C ILE A 435 15.67 5.85 30.29
N GLN A 436 14.50 5.73 30.93
CA GLN A 436 13.84 6.87 31.58
C GLN A 436 14.66 7.41 32.76
N ALA A 437 15.25 6.53 33.57
CA ALA A 437 16.11 6.92 34.70
C ALA A 437 17.36 7.67 34.21
N SER A 438 17.99 7.20 33.13
CA SER A 438 19.15 7.86 32.51
C SER A 438 18.82 9.28 32.00
N HIS A 439 17.67 9.45 31.34
CA HIS A 439 17.21 10.76 30.88
C HIS A 439 16.87 11.73 32.03
N ARG A 440 16.31 11.23 33.14
CA ARG A 440 16.05 12.07 34.34
C ARG A 440 17.36 12.56 34.95
N LYS A 441 18.36 11.68 35.08
CA LYS A 441 19.68 12.05 35.61
C LYS A 441 20.33 13.18 34.79
N LYS A 442 20.28 13.08 33.45
CA LYS A 442 20.83 14.10 32.53
C LYS A 442 20.10 15.46 32.57
N ARG A 443 18.87 15.53 33.10
CA ARG A 443 18.14 16.80 33.27
C ARG A 443 18.41 17.48 34.61
N ILE A 444 18.91 16.73 35.59
CA ILE A 444 19.19 17.21 36.94
C ILE A 444 20.66 17.66 37.06
N SER A 445 21.57 17.02 36.31
CA SER A 445 22.93 17.49 36.05
C SER A 445 22.95 18.60 35.01
#